data_AF-A0A932XCP9-F1
#
_entry.id   AF-A0A932XCP9-F1
#
_cell.length_a   1.000
_cell.length_b   1.000
_cell.length_c   1.000
_cell.angle_alpha   90.00
_cell.angle_beta   90.00
_cell.angle_gamma   90.00
#
_symmetry.space_group_name_H-M   'P 1'
#
loop_
_entity.id
_entity.type
_entity.pdbx_description
1 polymer ?
#
loop_
_entity_poly.entity_id
_entity_poly.type
_entity_poly.pdbx_seq_one_letter_code
_entity_poly.pdbx_strand_id
1 'polypeptide(L)'
;EVIPRTRLQPVVSPSRWGNWSALIAEAMPDRGPVEQAVAEERVVLIFELWGYRNPHLVAYATPLALTLHTAIQKGQVLSYPRLAQIAERYGLNLVDSVAVLTPDSAGLAQAYRRLQEEMEAHNQAAGDATFAEEGAILMLSTAESATLWKCKPPSVEEIHWAAGAGISKANVEQALYKMLENGYDFAAGSVADLKTELESDFEPTQIEYASPLVQEVYDDFVEESKRRARLRQLVDESSLGLKDLPNLMRSLSAHYAKREMGWVYATVKQLYGLE
;
A
#
# COMPACT_ATOMS: atom_id res chain seq x y z
N GLU A 1 -4.12 19.38 8.41
CA GLU A 1 -2.99 18.96 7.56
C GLU A 1 -3.53 17.99 6.52
N VAL A 2 -3.45 18.36 5.23
CA VAL A 2 -3.83 17.47 4.14
C VAL A 2 -2.66 16.52 3.91
N ILE A 3 -2.78 15.30 4.42
CA ILE A 3 -1.77 14.25 4.22
C ILE A 3 -2.25 13.41 3.02
N PRO A 4 -1.63 13.51 1.84
CA PRO A 4 -2.04 12.71 0.69
C PRO A 4 -1.85 11.23 1.00
N ARG A 5 -2.94 10.45 0.96
CA ARG A 5 -2.87 8.98 0.92
C ARG A 5 -2.93 8.55 -0.54
N THR A 6 -1.77 8.23 -1.10
CA THR A 6 -1.67 7.46 -2.34
C THR A 6 -0.99 6.12 -2.04
N ARG A 7 -1.34 5.08 -2.82
CA ARG A 7 -0.65 3.79 -2.78
C ARG A 7 0.82 4.04 -3.10
N LEU A 8 1.72 3.58 -2.21
CA LEU A 8 3.17 3.74 -2.29
C LEU A 8 3.59 5.22 -2.16
N GLN A 9 4.22 5.55 -1.03
CA GLN A 9 4.63 6.90 -0.62
C GLN A 9 5.14 7.75 -1.81
N PRO A 10 4.41 8.81 -2.24
CA PRO A 10 4.91 9.66 -3.30
C PRO A 10 6.15 10.35 -2.76
N VAL A 11 7.22 10.30 -3.54
CA VAL A 11 8.40 11.09 -3.29
C VAL A 11 7.96 12.56 -3.40
N VAL A 12 7.85 13.24 -2.25
CA VAL A 12 7.44 14.66 -2.17
C VAL A 12 8.53 15.58 -2.76
N SER A 13 9.70 15.02 -3.10
CA SER A 13 10.75 15.68 -3.86
C SER A 13 10.63 15.39 -5.37
N PRO A 14 11.29 16.20 -6.23
CA PRO A 14 11.39 15.89 -7.65
C PRO A 14 11.90 14.47 -7.88
N SER A 15 11.18 13.69 -8.70
CA SER A 15 11.55 12.33 -9.08
C SER A 15 11.33 12.11 -10.58
N ARG A 16 11.70 10.93 -11.09
CA ARG A 16 11.38 10.54 -12.48
C ARG A 16 9.88 10.54 -12.79
N TRP A 17 9.04 10.52 -11.75
CA TRP A 17 7.58 10.57 -11.83
C TRP A 17 7.00 11.98 -11.63
N GLY A 18 7.86 13.00 -11.52
CA GLY A 18 7.47 14.40 -11.38
C GLY A 18 7.75 15.00 -9.99
N ASN A 19 7.41 16.28 -9.86
CA ASN A 19 7.48 17.04 -8.60
C ASN A 19 6.06 17.21 -8.06
N TRP A 20 5.65 16.30 -7.18
CA TRP A 20 4.29 16.25 -6.63
C TRP A 20 3.89 17.57 -5.95
N SER A 21 4.81 18.19 -5.21
CA SER A 21 4.55 19.47 -4.54
C SER A 21 4.24 20.59 -5.54
N ALA A 22 4.91 20.61 -6.70
CA ALA A 22 4.64 21.60 -7.73
C ALA A 22 3.27 21.37 -8.39
N LEU A 23 2.91 20.11 -8.66
CA LEU A 23 1.61 19.76 -9.23
C LEU A 23 0.45 20.14 -8.30
N ILE A 24 0.58 19.89 -6.99
CA ILE A 24 -0.44 20.34 -6.02
C ILE A 24 -0.54 21.86 -5.98
N ALA A 25 0.59 22.58 -5.95
CA ALA A 25 0.59 24.04 -5.91
C ALA A 25 -0.05 24.65 -7.16
N GLU A 26 0.10 24.00 -8.32
CA GLU A 26 -0.56 24.40 -9.56
C GLU A 26 -2.06 24.10 -9.54
N ALA A 27 -2.47 22.90 -9.10
CA ALA A 27 -3.86 22.48 -9.11
C ALA A 27 -4.69 23.14 -7.99
N MET A 28 -4.05 23.62 -6.92
CA MET A 28 -4.67 24.29 -5.79
C MET A 28 -3.76 25.44 -5.30
N PRO A 29 -3.76 26.59 -6.04
CA PRO A 29 -2.93 27.74 -5.70
C PRO A 29 -3.39 28.44 -4.41
N ASP A 30 -4.70 28.40 -4.13
CA ASP A 30 -5.29 28.87 -2.87
C ASP A 30 -5.82 27.67 -2.06
N ARG A 31 -5.34 27.55 -0.82
CA ARG A 31 -5.72 26.49 0.12
C ARG A 31 -6.76 26.94 1.14
N GLY A 32 -7.06 28.25 1.20
CA GLY A 32 -7.96 28.84 2.18
C GLY A 32 -9.32 28.13 2.29
N PRO A 33 -10.00 27.81 1.17
CA PRO A 33 -11.28 27.12 1.25
C PRO A 33 -11.19 25.70 1.85
N VAL A 34 -10.10 24.97 1.56
CA VAL A 34 -9.86 23.62 2.12
C VAL A 34 -9.57 23.71 3.62
N GLU A 35 -8.72 24.65 4.03
CA GLU A 35 -8.38 24.86 5.44
C GLU A 35 -9.61 25.25 6.26
N GLN A 36 -10.46 26.12 5.70
CA GLN A 36 -11.71 26.52 6.32
C GLN A 36 -12.67 25.32 6.46
N ALA A 37 -12.86 24.53 5.40
CA ALA A 37 -13.71 23.35 5.42
C ALA A 37 -13.27 22.34 6.49
N VAL A 38 -11.97 22.06 6.58
CA VAL A 38 -11.39 21.14 7.58
C VAL A 38 -11.62 21.67 9.00
N ALA A 39 -11.43 22.97 9.23
CA ALA A 39 -11.58 23.57 10.56
C ALA A 39 -13.04 23.59 11.03
N GLU A 40 -13.96 24.02 10.16
CA GLU A 40 -15.38 24.18 10.50
C GLU A 40 -16.12 22.84 10.55
N GLU A 41 -15.94 21.97 9.56
CA GLU A 41 -16.65 20.69 9.48
C GLU A 41 -15.96 19.59 10.30
N ARG A 42 -14.71 19.81 10.74
CA ARG A 42 -13.89 18.82 11.49
C ARG A 42 -13.73 17.51 10.72
N VAL A 43 -13.40 17.63 9.45
CA VAL A 43 -13.26 16.52 8.49
C VAL A 43 -11.83 16.37 7.99
N VAL A 44 -11.49 15.19 7.50
CA VAL A 44 -10.34 14.97 6.62
C VAL A 44 -10.87 14.89 5.19
N LEU A 45 -10.48 15.85 4.35
CA LEU A 45 -10.82 15.87 2.94
C LEU A 45 -9.78 15.08 2.13
N ILE A 46 -10.26 14.25 1.20
CA ILE A 46 -9.42 13.41 0.34
C ILE A 46 -9.70 13.78 -1.11
N PHE A 47 -8.65 14.20 -1.79
CA PHE A 47 -8.70 14.65 -3.18
C PHE A 47 -7.95 13.69 -4.11
N GLU A 48 -8.38 13.63 -5.36
CA GLU A 48 -7.66 12.99 -6.44
C GLU A 48 -6.99 14.07 -7.30
N LEU A 49 -5.68 13.93 -7.53
CA LEU A 49 -4.91 14.77 -8.45
C LEU A 49 -4.72 13.99 -9.75
N TRP A 50 -5.36 14.41 -10.83
CA TRP A 50 -5.41 13.67 -12.09
C TRP A 50 -5.18 14.57 -13.31
N GLY A 51 -4.90 13.98 -14.46
CA GLY A 51 -4.62 14.69 -15.72
C GLY A 51 -3.37 14.15 -16.42
N TYR A 52 -3.15 14.51 -17.69
CA TYR A 52 -2.04 13.95 -18.47
C TYR A 52 -0.66 14.35 -17.95
N ARG A 53 -0.56 15.41 -17.13
CA ARG A 53 0.68 15.81 -16.46
C ARG A 53 0.94 15.02 -15.17
N ASN A 54 -0.02 14.22 -14.71
CA ASN A 54 0.11 13.21 -13.67
C ASN A 54 -0.37 11.84 -14.20
N PRO A 55 0.32 11.27 -15.21
CA PRO A 55 -0.18 10.11 -15.93
C PRO A 55 -0.19 8.86 -15.05
N HIS A 56 -1.29 8.11 -15.13
CA HIS A 56 -1.47 6.77 -14.53
C HIS A 56 -1.94 5.80 -15.62
N LEU A 57 -2.86 4.89 -15.29
CA LEU A 57 -3.42 3.92 -16.23
C LEU A 57 -4.30 4.58 -17.31
N VAL A 58 -5.01 5.66 -16.95
CA VAL A 58 -5.99 6.33 -17.81
C VAL A 58 -5.34 7.47 -18.60
N ALA A 59 -5.72 7.58 -19.88
CA ALA A 59 -5.35 8.72 -20.71
C ALA A 59 -6.33 9.88 -20.50
N TYR A 60 -5.82 11.03 -20.03
CA TYR A 60 -6.63 12.22 -19.77
C TYR A 60 -6.41 13.28 -20.86
N ALA A 61 -7.49 13.96 -21.27
CA ALA A 61 -7.38 15.20 -22.06
C ALA A 61 -7.05 16.43 -21.18
N THR A 62 -7.46 16.40 -19.91
CA THR A 62 -7.23 17.46 -18.94
C THR A 62 -5.74 17.53 -18.54
N PRO A 63 -5.11 18.72 -18.55
CA PRO A 63 -3.70 18.85 -18.15
C PRO A 63 -3.43 18.40 -16.72
N LEU A 64 -4.17 18.99 -15.78
CA LEU A 64 -4.07 18.73 -14.36
C LEU A 64 -5.33 19.24 -13.68
N ALA A 65 -5.91 18.45 -12.78
CA ALA A 65 -7.07 18.81 -12.00
C ALA A 65 -6.99 18.17 -10.61
N LEU A 66 -7.59 18.83 -9.62
CA LEU A 66 -7.74 18.32 -8.26
C LEU A 66 -9.23 18.29 -7.92
N THR A 67 -9.76 17.11 -7.63
CA THR A 67 -11.18 16.91 -7.31
C THR A 67 -11.34 16.26 -5.95
N LEU A 68 -12.29 16.76 -5.16
CA LEU A 68 -12.71 16.19 -3.89
C LEU A 68 -13.40 14.84 -4.17
N HIS A 69 -12.80 13.78 -3.68
CA HIS A 69 -13.26 12.41 -3.92
C HIS A 69 -14.03 11.86 -2.72
N THR A 70 -13.57 12.12 -1.51
CA THR A 70 -14.25 11.66 -0.29
C THR A 70 -13.87 12.52 0.93
N ALA A 71 -14.59 12.33 2.04
CA ALA A 71 -14.28 12.96 3.31
C ALA A 71 -14.51 11.99 4.46
N ILE A 72 -13.67 12.09 5.50
CA ILE A 72 -13.77 11.27 6.71
C ILE A 72 -14.05 12.18 7.90
N GLN A 73 -15.06 11.83 8.68
CA GLN A 73 -15.36 12.49 9.95
C GLN A 73 -15.43 11.43 11.05
N LYS A 74 -14.64 11.60 12.13
CA LYS A 74 -14.60 10.66 13.27
C LYS A 74 -14.39 9.19 12.85
N GLY A 75 -13.56 8.96 11.83
CA GLY A 75 -13.25 7.63 11.31
C GLY A 75 -14.31 7.04 10.36
N GLN A 76 -15.39 7.75 10.06
CA GLN A 76 -16.41 7.31 9.11
C GLN A 76 -16.36 8.12 7.82
N VAL A 77 -16.56 7.45 6.68
CA VAL A 77 -16.72 8.11 5.39
C VAL A 77 -18.06 8.83 5.36
N LEU A 78 -18.06 10.10 4.92
CA LEU A 78 -19.28 10.88 4.77
C LEU A 78 -20.12 10.41 3.59
N SER A 79 -21.45 10.55 3.70
CA SER A 79 -22.37 10.33 2.59
C SER A 79 -22.11 11.30 1.43
N TYR A 80 -22.46 10.89 0.20
CA TYR A 80 -22.29 11.76 -0.96
C TYR A 80 -23.06 13.09 -0.82
N PRO A 81 -24.31 13.13 -0.32
CA PRO A 81 -25.01 14.40 -0.11
C PRO A 81 -24.29 15.34 0.86
N ARG A 82 -23.71 14.82 1.96
CA ARG A 82 -22.92 15.64 2.89
C ARG A 82 -21.62 16.11 2.25
N LEU A 83 -20.96 15.26 1.48
CA LEU A 83 -19.76 15.63 0.72
C LEU A 83 -20.06 16.74 -0.29
N ALA A 84 -21.18 16.65 -1.01
CA ALA A 84 -21.62 17.66 -1.97
C ALA A 84 -21.96 19.00 -1.33
N GLN A 85 -22.62 18.98 -0.16
CA GLN A 85 -22.88 20.20 0.61
C GLN A 85 -21.60 20.88 1.07
N ILE A 86 -20.59 20.12 1.50
CA ILE A 86 -19.26 20.68 1.83
C ILE A 86 -18.63 21.27 0.56
N ALA A 87 -18.64 20.52 -0.56
CA ALA A 87 -18.06 20.98 -1.80
C ALA A 87 -18.68 22.30 -2.28
N GLU A 88 -20.01 22.40 -2.29
CA GLU A 88 -20.74 23.62 -2.65
C GLU A 88 -20.42 24.78 -1.69
N ARG A 89 -20.49 24.54 -0.37
CA ARG A 89 -20.27 25.58 0.65
C ARG A 89 -18.90 26.22 0.58
N TYR A 90 -17.86 25.44 0.28
CA TYR A 90 -16.47 25.92 0.25
C TYR A 90 -15.91 26.03 -1.17
N GLY A 91 -16.75 25.93 -2.22
CA GLY A 91 -16.32 26.07 -3.61
C GLY A 91 -15.27 25.05 -4.06
N LEU A 92 -15.37 23.80 -3.59
CA LEU A 92 -14.46 22.71 -3.95
C LEU A 92 -15.01 21.94 -5.17
N ASN A 93 -14.13 21.58 -6.10
CA ASN A 93 -14.50 20.72 -7.23
C ASN A 93 -14.79 19.30 -6.74
N LEU A 94 -16.04 18.86 -6.79
CA LEU A 94 -16.42 17.50 -6.42
C LEU A 94 -16.22 16.54 -7.60
N VAL A 95 -15.90 15.28 -7.33
CA VAL A 95 -15.96 14.23 -8.35
C VAL A 95 -17.41 14.04 -8.85
N ASP A 96 -17.56 13.93 -10.16
CA ASP A 96 -18.87 13.77 -10.80
C ASP A 96 -19.54 12.45 -10.41
N SER A 97 -20.86 12.49 -10.19
CA SER A 97 -21.67 11.29 -10.04
C SER A 97 -22.07 10.75 -11.41
N VAL A 98 -21.68 9.51 -11.72
CA VAL A 98 -22.11 8.82 -12.96
C VAL A 98 -23.60 8.47 -12.91
N ALA A 99 -24.09 8.01 -11.76
CA ALA A 99 -25.50 7.70 -11.52
C ALA A 99 -25.86 7.77 -10.04
N VAL A 100 -27.12 8.11 -9.74
CA VAL A 100 -27.71 8.04 -8.40
C VAL A 100 -28.94 7.14 -8.46
N LEU A 101 -28.93 6.05 -7.70
CA LEU A 101 -29.94 4.99 -7.76
C LEU A 101 -30.43 4.64 -6.35
N THR A 102 -31.67 4.17 -6.24
CA THR A 102 -32.24 3.60 -5.01
C THR A 102 -32.68 2.14 -5.25
N PRO A 103 -31.74 1.23 -5.58
CA PRO A 103 -32.09 -0.15 -5.94
C PRO A 103 -32.37 -0.99 -4.70
N ASP A 104 -33.12 -2.09 -4.87
CA ASP A 104 -33.07 -3.21 -3.94
C ASP A 104 -31.75 -4.00 -4.10
N SER A 105 -31.56 -5.07 -3.33
CA SER A 105 -30.32 -5.85 -3.38
C SER A 105 -30.05 -6.46 -4.77
N ALA A 106 -31.09 -6.92 -5.48
CA ALA A 106 -30.93 -7.51 -6.82
C ALA A 106 -30.58 -6.42 -7.86
N GLY A 107 -31.22 -5.26 -7.75
CA GLY A 107 -30.94 -4.10 -8.58
C GLY A 107 -29.53 -3.55 -8.38
N LEU A 108 -28.98 -3.62 -7.16
CA LEU A 108 -27.61 -3.19 -6.89
C LEU A 108 -26.59 -4.03 -7.66
N ALA A 109 -26.73 -5.36 -7.62
CA ALA A 109 -25.84 -6.27 -8.35
C ALA A 109 -25.94 -6.09 -9.87
N GLN A 110 -27.14 -5.82 -10.39
CA GLN A 110 -27.34 -5.53 -11.81
C GLN A 110 -26.72 -4.19 -12.20
N ALA A 111 -26.92 -3.14 -11.40
CA ALA A 111 -26.31 -1.83 -11.65
C ALA A 111 -24.78 -1.90 -11.63
N TYR A 112 -24.20 -2.67 -10.71
CA TYR A 112 -22.76 -2.91 -10.64
C TYR A 112 -22.23 -3.55 -11.93
N ARG A 113 -22.83 -4.66 -12.38
CA ARG A 113 -22.41 -5.35 -13.61
C ARG A 113 -22.56 -4.48 -14.85
N ARG A 114 -23.70 -3.80 -14.98
CA ARG A 114 -23.94 -2.89 -16.10
C ARG A 114 -22.86 -1.80 -16.16
N LEU A 115 -22.48 -1.24 -15.02
CA LEU A 115 -21.43 -0.23 -14.97
C LEU A 115 -20.06 -0.82 -15.38
N GLN A 116 -19.72 -2.05 -14.98
CA GLN A 116 -18.50 -2.71 -15.46
C GLN A 116 -18.52 -2.90 -16.97
N GLU A 117 -19.64 -3.36 -17.53
CA GLU A 117 -19.82 -3.58 -18.98
C GLU A 117 -19.72 -2.26 -19.78
N GLU A 118 -20.32 -1.18 -19.28
CA GLU A 118 -20.22 0.16 -19.88
C GLU A 118 -18.77 0.65 -19.91
N MET A 119 -18.06 0.57 -18.78
CA MET A 119 -16.66 0.98 -18.69
C MET A 119 -15.73 0.12 -19.56
N GLU A 120 -15.98 -1.19 -19.61
CA GLU A 120 -15.23 -2.11 -20.48
C GLU A 120 -15.43 -1.76 -21.96
N ALA A 121 -16.67 -1.47 -22.38
CA ALA A 121 -16.96 -1.05 -23.74
C ALA A 121 -16.26 0.27 -24.10
N HIS A 122 -16.21 1.24 -23.17
CA HIS A 122 -15.47 2.49 -23.37
C HIS A 122 -13.96 2.25 -23.52
N ASN A 123 -13.38 1.37 -22.70
CA ASN A 123 -11.97 1.02 -22.79
C ASN A 123 -11.63 0.31 -24.11
N GLN A 124 -12.46 -0.64 -24.54
CA GLN A 124 -12.28 -1.31 -25.83
C GLN A 124 -12.37 -0.33 -27.01
N ALA A 125 -13.28 0.65 -26.93
CA ALA A 125 -13.42 1.69 -27.96
C ALA A 125 -12.24 2.68 -27.99
N ALA A 126 -11.52 2.87 -26.88
CA ALA A 126 -10.34 3.72 -26.81
C ALA A 126 -9.11 3.12 -27.53
N GLY A 127 -9.12 1.82 -27.78
CA GLY A 127 -8.11 1.09 -28.54
C GLY A 127 -7.08 0.36 -27.68
N ASP A 128 -6.30 -0.50 -28.33
CA ASP A 128 -5.32 -1.36 -27.66
C ASP A 128 -4.31 -0.53 -26.85
N ALA A 129 -4.10 -0.93 -25.59
CA ALA A 129 -3.19 -0.31 -24.63
C ALA A 129 -3.57 1.10 -24.11
N THR A 130 -4.79 1.58 -24.35
CA THR A 130 -5.29 2.84 -23.78
C THR A 130 -6.56 2.60 -22.96
N PHE A 131 -6.58 3.07 -21.71
CA PHE A 131 -7.78 3.04 -20.87
C PHE A 131 -8.42 4.44 -20.84
N ALA A 132 -9.71 4.50 -21.13
CA ALA A 132 -10.52 5.68 -20.93
C ALA A 132 -11.00 5.79 -19.47
N GLU A 133 -11.27 4.65 -18.81
CA GLU A 133 -11.84 4.58 -17.47
C GLU A 133 -11.16 3.48 -16.64
N GLU A 134 -10.62 3.83 -15.47
CA GLU A 134 -10.05 2.84 -14.53
C GLU A 134 -11.15 2.08 -13.77
N GLY A 135 -12.27 2.75 -13.52
CA GLY A 135 -13.33 2.23 -12.68
C GLY A 135 -14.16 3.35 -12.05
N ALA A 136 -15.14 2.93 -11.25
CA ALA A 136 -16.01 3.80 -10.47
C ALA A 136 -15.97 3.41 -8.99
N ILE A 137 -16.37 4.34 -8.13
CA ILE A 137 -16.61 4.07 -6.72
C ILE A 137 -18.12 4.00 -6.49
N LEU A 138 -18.60 2.85 -6.04
CA LEU A 138 -19.97 2.72 -5.54
C LEU A 138 -20.00 3.20 -4.10
N MET A 139 -20.80 4.22 -3.86
CA MET A 139 -21.02 4.78 -2.53
C MET A 139 -22.41 4.38 -2.04
N LEU A 140 -22.46 3.44 -1.09
CA LEU A 140 -23.69 3.09 -0.40
C LEU A 140 -23.89 4.08 0.75
N SER A 141 -24.67 5.13 0.50
CA SER A 141 -24.91 6.22 1.44
C SER A 141 -26.10 5.95 2.35
N THR A 142 -25.93 6.28 3.63
CA THR A 142 -27.02 6.66 4.53
C THR A 142 -27.19 8.19 4.48
N ALA A 143 -27.99 8.77 5.39
CA ALA A 143 -28.09 10.23 5.49
C ALA A 143 -26.72 10.90 5.77
N GLU A 144 -25.90 10.30 6.65
CA GLU A 144 -24.69 10.95 7.17
C GLU A 144 -23.39 10.26 6.75
N SER A 145 -23.42 8.93 6.60
CA SER A 145 -22.22 8.13 6.32
C SER A 145 -22.37 7.30 5.05
N ALA A 146 -21.27 6.76 4.54
CA ALA A 146 -21.29 5.80 3.45
C ALA A 146 -20.29 4.66 3.62
N THR A 147 -20.55 3.58 2.88
CA THR A 147 -19.58 2.51 2.62
C THR A 147 -19.16 2.57 1.15
N LEU A 148 -17.87 2.46 0.89
CA LEU A 148 -17.30 2.53 -0.46
C LEU A 148 -16.93 1.15 -0.97
N TRP A 149 -17.28 0.90 -2.23
CA TRP A 149 -16.87 -0.28 -2.99
C TRP A 149 -16.24 0.16 -4.30
N LYS A 150 -15.19 -0.53 -4.73
CA LYS A 150 -14.60 -0.30 -6.04
C LYS A 150 -15.36 -1.13 -7.06
N CYS A 151 -15.65 -0.55 -8.22
CA CYS A 151 -16.13 -1.24 -9.40
C CYS A 151 -15.15 -0.97 -10.51
N LYS A 152 -14.49 -2.01 -11.01
CA LYS A 152 -13.51 -1.89 -12.08
C LYS A 152 -13.94 -2.78 -13.25
N PRO A 153 -13.74 -2.35 -14.50
CA PRO A 153 -13.98 -3.21 -15.64
C PRO A 153 -12.96 -4.37 -15.63
N PRO A 154 -13.32 -5.56 -16.16
CA PRO A 154 -12.45 -6.74 -16.11
C PRO A 154 -11.04 -6.51 -16.65
N SER A 155 -10.90 -5.79 -17.77
CA SER A 155 -9.57 -5.48 -18.36
C SER A 155 -8.64 -4.71 -17.40
N VAL A 156 -9.19 -3.81 -16.59
CA VAL A 156 -8.42 -3.05 -15.58
C VAL A 156 -8.17 -3.90 -14.34
N GLU A 157 -9.08 -4.81 -13.98
CA GLU A 157 -8.86 -5.78 -12.92
C GLU A 157 -7.75 -6.76 -13.29
N GLU A 158 -7.69 -7.22 -14.54
CA GLU A 158 -6.61 -8.07 -15.06
C GLU A 158 -5.24 -7.41 -14.97
N ILE A 159 -5.13 -6.11 -15.26
CA ILE A 159 -3.87 -5.36 -15.05
C ILE A 159 -3.55 -5.21 -13.57
N HIS A 160 -4.54 -4.93 -12.73
CA HIS A 160 -4.33 -4.86 -11.28
C HIS A 160 -4.03 -6.22 -10.66
N TRP A 161 -4.47 -7.32 -11.26
CA TRP A 161 -4.08 -8.67 -10.88
C TRP A 161 -2.69 -8.98 -11.43
N ALA A 162 -2.35 -8.61 -12.66
CA ALA A 162 -0.98 -8.75 -13.17
C ALA A 162 0.04 -7.90 -12.37
N ALA A 163 -0.36 -6.72 -11.89
CA ALA A 163 0.48 -5.81 -11.11
C ALA A 163 0.36 -5.99 -9.57
N GLY A 164 -0.71 -6.63 -9.09
CA GLY A 164 -1.06 -6.78 -7.68
C GLY A 164 -1.12 -8.22 -7.18
N ALA A 165 -1.00 -9.21 -8.07
CA ALA A 165 -0.71 -10.61 -7.75
C ALA A 165 0.81 -10.87 -7.74
N GLY A 166 1.58 -9.89 -7.27
CA GLY A 166 2.95 -10.14 -6.88
C GLY A 166 2.95 -10.73 -5.48
N ILE A 167 3.67 -11.83 -5.29
CA ILE A 167 4.04 -12.30 -3.95
C ILE A 167 4.70 -11.11 -3.23
N SER A 168 4.12 -10.66 -2.12
CA SER A 168 4.69 -9.52 -1.37
C SER A 168 5.84 -9.99 -0.49
N LYS A 169 6.75 -9.08 -0.11
CA LYS A 169 7.83 -9.39 0.84
C LYS A 169 7.30 -10.05 2.13
N ALA A 170 6.19 -9.56 2.66
CA ALA A 170 5.56 -10.12 3.85
C ALA A 170 5.07 -11.57 3.65
N ASN A 171 4.58 -11.92 2.47
CA ASN A 171 4.20 -13.30 2.17
C ASN A 171 5.43 -14.23 2.13
N VAL A 172 6.52 -13.76 1.53
CA VAL A 172 7.80 -14.50 1.50
C VAL A 172 8.35 -14.68 2.92
N GLU A 173 8.38 -13.62 3.73
CA GLU A 173 8.82 -13.68 5.12
C GLU A 173 7.97 -14.63 5.96
N GLN A 174 6.64 -14.62 5.79
CA GLN A 174 5.75 -15.53 6.50
C GLN A 174 6.01 -17.00 6.13
N ALA A 175 6.23 -17.29 4.85
CA ALA A 175 6.60 -18.64 4.40
C ALA A 175 7.95 -19.09 5.00
N LEU A 176 8.95 -18.20 5.03
CA LEU A 176 10.25 -18.46 5.65
C LEU A 176 10.13 -18.75 7.16
N TYR A 177 9.34 -17.97 7.90
CA TYR A 177 9.11 -18.23 9.33
C TYR A 177 8.37 -19.55 9.56
N LYS A 178 7.37 -19.87 8.73
CA LYS A 178 6.66 -21.17 8.78
C LYS A 178 7.62 -22.33 8.55
N MET A 179 8.50 -22.23 7.55
CA MET A 179 9.55 -23.24 7.31
C MET A 179 10.47 -23.38 8.54
N LEU A 180 10.92 -22.26 9.13
CA LEU A 180 11.75 -22.26 10.33
C LEU A 180 11.05 -22.94 11.52
N GLU A 181 9.78 -22.61 11.77
CA GLU A 181 8.96 -23.19 12.84
C GLU A 181 8.74 -24.70 12.65
N ASN A 182 8.69 -25.15 11.39
CA ASN A 182 8.61 -26.57 11.04
C ASN A 182 9.97 -27.29 11.04
N GLY A 183 11.04 -26.62 11.50
CA GLY A 183 12.37 -27.20 11.67
C GLY A 183 13.19 -27.28 10.38
N TYR A 184 12.87 -26.49 9.37
CA TYR A 184 13.67 -26.40 8.14
C TYR A 184 15.07 -25.84 8.41
N ASP A 185 16.09 -26.49 7.85
CA ASP A 185 17.49 -26.07 7.96
C ASP A 185 17.90 -25.15 6.80
N PHE A 186 17.89 -23.83 7.06
CA PHE A 186 18.32 -22.81 6.11
C PHE A 186 19.82 -22.83 5.78
N ALA A 187 20.66 -23.53 6.55
CA ALA A 187 22.08 -23.66 6.24
C ALA A 187 22.35 -24.65 5.10
N ALA A 188 21.51 -25.69 4.99
CA ALA A 188 21.57 -26.70 3.94
C ALA A 188 20.53 -26.48 2.81
N GLY A 189 19.62 -25.53 3.02
CA GLY A 189 18.48 -25.25 2.16
C GLY A 189 18.74 -24.40 0.92
N SER A 190 17.69 -24.20 0.12
CA SER A 190 17.72 -23.39 -1.10
C SER A 190 16.47 -22.54 -1.28
N VAL A 191 16.59 -21.50 -2.11
CA VAL A 191 15.44 -20.69 -2.56
C VAL A 191 14.39 -21.54 -3.31
N ALA A 192 14.80 -22.66 -3.91
CA ALA A 192 13.87 -23.54 -4.62
C ALA A 192 12.87 -24.18 -3.66
N ASP A 193 13.31 -24.53 -2.44
CA ASP A 193 12.43 -25.11 -1.42
C ASP A 193 11.40 -24.07 -0.94
N LEU A 194 11.81 -22.81 -0.81
CA LEU A 194 10.89 -21.70 -0.51
C LEU A 194 9.86 -21.49 -1.65
N LYS A 195 10.28 -21.62 -2.91
CA LYS A 195 9.36 -21.56 -4.05
C LYS A 195 8.32 -22.68 -3.98
N THR A 196 8.72 -23.90 -3.66
CA THR A 196 7.80 -25.03 -3.45
C THR A 196 6.85 -24.78 -2.28
N GLU A 197 7.32 -24.17 -1.19
CA GLU A 197 6.42 -23.79 -0.08
C GLU A 197 5.35 -22.77 -0.53
N LEU A 198 5.75 -21.79 -1.37
CA LEU A 198 4.84 -20.77 -1.91
C LEU A 198 3.82 -21.34 -2.91
N GLU A 199 4.10 -22.46 -3.58
CA GLU A 199 3.13 -23.12 -4.50
C GLU A 199 1.84 -23.59 -3.82
N SER A 200 1.84 -23.66 -2.48
CA SER A 200 0.63 -23.98 -1.71
C SER A 200 -0.41 -22.86 -1.72
N ASP A 201 0.04 -21.61 -1.88
CA ASP A 201 -0.78 -20.40 -1.74
C ASP A 201 -0.77 -19.51 -3.00
N PHE A 202 0.13 -19.79 -3.96
CA PHE A 202 0.35 -18.97 -5.16
C PHE A 202 0.51 -19.82 -6.43
N GLU A 203 0.08 -19.27 -7.56
CA GLU A 203 0.23 -19.91 -8.87
C GLU A 203 1.71 -19.89 -9.33
N PRO A 204 2.19 -20.90 -10.06
CA PRO A 204 3.58 -20.96 -10.52
C PRO A 204 4.04 -19.72 -11.30
N THR A 205 3.16 -19.13 -12.11
CA THR A 205 3.45 -17.91 -12.89
C THR A 205 3.66 -16.68 -12.00
N GLN A 206 3.01 -16.62 -10.84
CA GLN A 206 3.19 -15.54 -9.85
C GLN A 206 4.54 -15.68 -9.14
N ILE A 207 4.94 -16.91 -8.83
CA ILE A 207 6.25 -17.23 -8.22
C ILE A 207 7.39 -16.95 -9.20
N GLU A 208 7.21 -17.29 -10.48
CA GLU A 208 8.19 -16.99 -11.52
C GLU A 208 8.38 -15.48 -11.66
N TYR A 209 7.29 -14.72 -11.77
CA TYR A 209 7.33 -13.26 -11.86
C TYR A 209 8.00 -12.61 -10.63
N ALA A 210 7.69 -13.10 -9.42
CA ALA A 210 8.25 -12.60 -8.17
C ALA A 210 9.64 -13.17 -7.83
N SER A 211 10.25 -14.00 -8.69
CA SER A 211 11.52 -14.67 -8.40
C SER A 211 12.65 -13.76 -7.93
N PRO A 212 12.86 -12.54 -8.49
CA PRO A 212 13.87 -11.62 -7.99
C PRO A 212 13.64 -11.20 -6.52
N LEU A 213 12.40 -10.91 -6.16
CA LEU A 213 12.02 -10.55 -4.79
C LEU A 213 12.16 -11.75 -3.84
N VAL A 214 11.68 -12.93 -4.26
CA VAL A 214 11.78 -14.16 -3.47
C VAL A 214 13.26 -14.47 -3.17
N GLN A 215 14.13 -14.31 -4.15
CA GLN A 215 15.58 -14.49 -3.99
C GLN A 215 16.16 -13.48 -3.00
N GLU A 216 15.88 -12.19 -3.18
CA GLU A 216 16.38 -11.12 -2.30
C GLU A 216 15.98 -11.36 -0.84
N VAL A 217 14.71 -11.66 -0.59
CA VAL A 217 14.19 -11.89 0.77
C VAL A 217 14.75 -13.17 1.38
N TYR A 218 14.93 -14.23 0.58
CA TYR A 218 15.58 -15.47 1.03
C TYR A 218 17.02 -15.21 1.47
N ASP A 219 17.81 -14.52 0.64
CA ASP A 219 19.22 -14.24 0.94
C ASP A 219 19.37 -13.37 2.19
N ASP A 220 18.56 -12.31 2.31
CA ASP A 220 18.51 -11.47 3.51
C ASP A 220 18.19 -12.28 4.77
N PHE A 221 17.20 -13.17 4.69
CA PHE A 221 16.76 -14.00 5.82
C PHE A 221 17.83 -15.01 6.25
N VAL A 222 18.49 -15.66 5.28
CA VAL A 222 19.58 -16.61 5.54
C VAL A 222 20.78 -15.91 6.17
N GLU A 223 21.17 -14.74 5.65
CA GLU A 223 22.29 -13.97 6.21
C GLU A 223 21.98 -13.45 7.62
N GLU A 224 20.78 -12.92 7.87
CA GLU A 224 20.36 -12.51 9.22
C GLU A 224 20.31 -13.72 10.18
N SER A 225 19.86 -14.89 9.72
CA SER A 225 19.85 -16.13 10.52
C SER A 225 21.27 -16.57 10.91
N LYS A 226 22.22 -16.56 9.96
CA LYS A 226 23.64 -16.84 10.25
C LYS A 226 24.22 -15.82 11.22
N ARG A 227 23.89 -14.54 11.04
CA ARG A 227 24.38 -13.44 11.88
C ARG A 227 23.88 -13.60 13.32
N ARG A 228 22.61 -13.99 13.52
CA ARG A 228 22.02 -14.31 14.82
C ARG A 228 22.65 -15.54 15.47
N ALA A 229 22.88 -16.60 14.70
CA ALA A 229 23.54 -17.82 15.19
C ALA A 229 24.97 -17.53 15.69
N ARG A 230 25.74 -16.75 14.93
CA ARG A 230 27.08 -16.31 15.34
C ARG A 230 27.05 -15.45 16.60
N LEU A 231 26.09 -14.53 16.70
CA LEU A 231 25.92 -13.71 17.90
C LEU A 231 25.62 -14.57 19.12
N ARG A 232 24.74 -15.56 18.99
CA ARG A 232 24.43 -16.53 20.06
C ARG A 232 25.68 -17.27 20.52
N GLN A 233 26.48 -17.77 19.58
CA GLN A 233 27.75 -18.44 19.90
C GLN A 233 28.69 -17.53 20.69
N LEU A 234 28.86 -16.27 20.27
CA LEU A 234 29.71 -15.30 20.98
C LEU A 234 29.20 -14.99 22.40
N VAL A 235 27.88 -14.92 22.58
CA VAL A 235 27.28 -14.75 23.91
C VAL A 235 27.59 -15.97 24.77
N ASP A 236 27.38 -17.18 24.25
CA ASP A 236 27.60 -18.43 24.96
C ASP A 236 29.10 -18.62 25.33
N GLU A 237 30.02 -18.23 24.44
CA GLU A 237 31.48 -18.25 24.69
C GLU A 237 31.94 -17.21 25.71
N SER A 238 31.26 -16.06 25.81
CA SER A 238 31.67 -14.97 26.70
C SER A 238 31.63 -15.33 28.18
N SER A 239 30.89 -16.39 28.56
CA SER A 239 30.59 -16.75 29.95
C SER A 239 29.90 -15.64 30.76
N LEU A 240 29.48 -14.54 30.12
CA LEU A 240 28.80 -13.42 30.75
C LEU A 240 27.29 -13.64 30.68
N GLY A 241 26.66 -13.66 31.85
CA GLY A 241 25.21 -13.77 31.94
C GLY A 241 24.50 -12.47 31.54
N LEU A 242 23.25 -12.61 31.10
CA LEU A 242 22.35 -11.50 30.73
C LEU A 242 22.12 -10.45 31.83
N LYS A 243 22.41 -10.81 33.09
CA LYS A 243 22.35 -9.90 34.25
C LYS A 243 23.49 -8.86 34.26
N ASP A 244 24.55 -9.11 33.50
CA ASP A 244 25.68 -8.19 33.30
C ASP A 244 25.74 -7.71 31.86
N LEU A 245 24.60 -7.21 31.37
CA LEU A 245 24.44 -6.70 30.01
C LEU A 245 25.49 -5.64 29.63
N PRO A 246 25.90 -4.70 30.51
CA PRO A 246 26.95 -3.74 30.17
C PRO A 246 28.29 -4.38 29.84
N ASN A 247 28.73 -5.39 30.60
CA ASN A 247 30.00 -6.07 30.32
C ASN A 247 29.87 -7.03 29.13
N LEU A 248 28.70 -7.68 28.95
CA LEU A 248 28.41 -8.48 27.75
C LEU A 248 28.50 -7.62 26.48
N MET A 249 27.86 -6.45 26.46
CA MET A 249 27.93 -5.53 25.31
C MET A 249 29.36 -5.02 25.06
N ARG A 250 30.14 -4.78 26.12
CA ARG A 250 31.56 -4.41 25.97
C ARG A 250 32.37 -5.54 25.34
N SER A 251 32.13 -6.79 25.76
CA SER A 251 32.78 -7.97 25.16
C SER A 251 32.42 -8.12 23.69
N LEU A 252 31.12 -8.03 23.34
CA LEU A 252 30.65 -8.16 21.96
C LEU A 252 31.14 -7.04 21.04
N SER A 253 31.43 -5.85 21.58
CA SER A 253 31.99 -4.73 20.79
C SER A 253 33.39 -5.01 20.21
N ALA A 254 34.08 -6.05 20.69
CA ALA A 254 35.33 -6.51 20.08
C ALA A 254 35.11 -7.21 18.72
N HIS A 255 33.88 -7.69 18.46
CA HIS A 255 33.54 -8.48 17.26
C HIS A 255 32.65 -7.73 16.26
N TYR A 256 32.02 -6.62 16.67
CA TYR A 256 31.09 -5.85 15.87
C TYR A 256 31.49 -4.38 15.80
N ALA A 257 31.26 -3.74 14.66
CA ALA A 257 31.53 -2.31 14.53
C ALA A 257 30.55 -1.50 15.37
N LYS A 258 30.96 -0.29 15.81
CA LYS A 258 30.12 0.62 16.62
C LYS A 258 28.72 0.86 16.02
N ARG A 259 28.62 0.95 14.68
CA ARG A 259 27.35 1.15 13.96
C ARG A 259 26.38 -0.04 14.06
N GLU A 260 26.89 -1.22 14.36
CA GLU A 260 26.10 -2.46 14.45
C GLU A 260 25.65 -2.77 15.88
N MET A 261 26.21 -2.09 16.88
CA MET A 261 25.93 -2.38 18.28
C MET A 261 24.46 -2.15 18.67
N GLY A 262 23.73 -1.30 17.95
CA GLY A 262 22.29 -1.15 18.12
C GLY A 262 21.52 -2.43 17.76
N TRP A 263 21.88 -3.07 16.64
CA TRP A 263 21.33 -4.37 16.25
C TRP A 263 21.75 -5.46 17.26
N VAL A 264 23.03 -5.51 17.65
CA VAL A 264 23.53 -6.50 18.63
C VAL A 264 22.72 -6.44 19.92
N TYR A 265 22.54 -5.24 20.47
CA TYR A 265 21.79 -5.03 21.71
C TYR A 265 20.33 -5.51 21.59
N ALA A 266 19.62 -5.08 20.54
CA ALA A 266 18.23 -5.46 20.30
C ALA A 266 18.07 -6.97 20.10
N THR A 267 18.98 -7.59 19.34
CA THR A 267 18.94 -9.03 19.07
C THR A 267 19.27 -9.86 20.29
N VAL A 268 20.25 -9.47 21.13
CA VAL A 268 20.51 -10.16 22.41
C VAL A 268 19.29 -10.08 23.33
N LYS A 269 18.65 -8.92 23.42
CA LYS A 269 17.40 -8.80 24.19
C LYS A 269 16.32 -9.75 23.68
N GLN A 270 16.10 -9.79 22.37
CA GLN A 270 15.10 -10.65 21.73
C GLN A 270 15.40 -12.14 21.93
N LEU A 271 16.64 -12.58 21.67
CA LEU A 271 17.04 -13.99 21.75
C LEU A 271 16.87 -14.59 23.15
N TYR A 272 16.99 -13.75 24.18
CA TYR A 272 16.98 -14.20 25.56
C TYR A 272 15.82 -13.63 26.40
N GLY A 273 14.80 -13.07 25.76
CA GLY A 273 13.54 -12.67 26.42
C GLY A 273 13.67 -11.53 27.43
N LEU A 274 14.56 -10.56 27.18
CA LEU A 274 14.69 -9.35 27.99
C LEU A 274 13.88 -8.22 27.34
N GLU A 275 12.70 -7.91 27.87
CA GLU A 275 11.93 -6.71 27.48
C GLU A 275 12.71 -5.42 27.82
#